data_AF-A0A521W400-F1
#
_entry.id   AF-A0A521W400-F1
#
_cell.length_a   1.000
_cell.length_b   1.000
_cell.length_c   1.000
_cell.angle_alpha   90.00
_cell.angle_beta   90.00
_cell.angle_gamma   90.00
#
_symmetry.space_group_name_H-M   'P 1'
#
loop_
_entity.id
_entity.type
_entity.pdbx_description
1 polymer ?
#
loop_
_entity_poly.entity_id
_entity_poly.type
_entity_poly.pdbx_seq_one_letter_code
_entity_poly.pdbx_strand_id
1 'polypeptide(L)' 'MKVRPNRHVVAWVEALAKRLRRTLPTIDAQLAATALHHGLTFATRNIADFRATGVSVFNPWSD' A
#
# COMPACT_ATOMS: atom_id res chain seq x y z
N MET A 1 -15.38 -12.05 -12.32
CA MET A 1 -15.19 -10.68 -11.77
C MET A 1 -13.79 -10.21 -12.17
N LYS A 2 -13.66 -9.31 -13.15
CA LYS A 2 -12.36 -8.86 -13.70
C LYS A 2 -11.99 -7.55 -13.01
N VAL A 3 -11.18 -7.62 -11.95
CA VAL A 3 -10.61 -6.44 -11.30
C VAL A 3 -9.68 -5.78 -12.32
N ARG A 4 -10.03 -4.60 -12.82
CA ARG A 4 -9.12 -3.82 -13.66
C ARG A 4 -8.06 -3.20 -12.75
N PRO A 5 -6.75 -3.45 -12.96
CA PRO A 5 -5.72 -2.90 -12.11
C PRO A 5 -5.68 -1.38 -12.31
N ASN A 6 -5.77 -0.63 -11.22
CA ASN A 6 -5.71 0.83 -11.22
C ASN A 6 -4.24 1.28 -11.35
N ARG A 7 -3.66 1.09 -12.54
CA ARG A 7 -2.22 1.28 -12.82
C ARG A 7 -1.69 2.66 -12.39
N HIS A 8 -2.53 3.69 -12.47
CA HIS A 8 -2.16 5.03 -12.05
C HIS A 8 -1.92 5.10 -10.53
N VAL A 9 -2.76 4.45 -9.72
CA VAL A 9 -2.63 4.44 -8.26
C VAL A 9 -1.39 3.65 -7.82
N VAL A 10 -1.11 2.52 -8.47
CA VAL A 10 0.11 1.72 -8.20
C VAL A 10 1.37 2.55 -8.48
N ALA A 11 1.42 3.22 -9.63
CA ALA A 11 2.56 4.06 -9.99
C ALA A 11 2.76 5.24 -9.00
N TRP A 12 1.67 5.83 -8.50
CA TRP A 12 1.74 6.87 -7.47
C TRP A 12 2.32 6.35 -6.14
N VAL A 13 1.90 5.17 -5.69
CA VAL A 13 2.40 4.54 -4.45
C VAL A 13 3.89 4.20 -4.57
N GLU A 14 4.31 3.62 -5.69
CA GLU A 14 5.72 3.29 -5.93
C GLU A 14 6.60 4.56 -6.04
N ALA A 15 6.11 5.60 -6.71
CA ALA A 15 6.82 6.87 -6.82
C ALA A 15 6.99 7.57 -5.46
N LEU A 16 5.97 7.52 -4.60
CA LEU A 16 6.03 8.09 -3.26
C LEU A 16 7.01 7.32 -2.35
N ALA A 17 6.99 5.99 -2.39
CA ALA A 17 7.94 5.16 -1.67
C ALA A 17 9.40 5.45 -2.10
N LYS A 18 9.64 5.55 -3.42
CA LYS A 18 10.95 5.89 -3.97
C LYS A 18 11.43 7.28 -3.53
N ARG A 19 10.53 8.29 -3.52
CA ARG A 19 10.85 9.64 -3.02
C ARG A 19 11.30 9.62 -1.55
N LEU A 20 10.77 8.67 -0.77
CA LEU A 20 11.10 8.47 0.63
C LEU A 20 12.29 7.51 0.84
N ARG A 21 13.05 7.19 -0.22
CA ARG A 21 14.15 6.20 -0.24
C ARG A 21 13.76 4.83 0.35
N ARG A 22 12.48 4.48 0.28
CA ARG A 22 11.98 3.15 0.67
C ARG A 22 11.61 2.39 -0.59
N THR A 23 12.10 1.16 -0.71
CA THR A 23 11.65 0.22 -1.73
C THR A 23 10.45 -0.53 -1.18
N LEU A 24 9.24 -0.17 -1.61
CA LEU A 24 8.06 -0.99 -1.39
C LEU A 24 8.01 -2.04 -2.51
N PRO A 25 8.04 -3.35 -2.21
CA PRO A 25 7.91 -4.39 -3.24
C PRO A 25 6.66 -4.15 -4.10
N THR A 26 6.73 -4.42 -5.41
CA THR A 26 5.62 -4.13 -6.33
C THR A 26 4.30 -4.80 -5.91
N ILE A 27 4.34 -6.02 -5.36
CA ILE A 27 3.15 -6.70 -4.83
C ILE A 27 2.55 -5.91 -3.65
N ASP A 28 3.38 -5.47 -2.71
CA ASP A 28 2.94 -4.69 -1.56
C ASP A 28 2.37 -3.33 -2.01
N ALA A 29 2.97 -2.70 -3.02
CA ALA A 29 2.45 -1.49 -3.62
C ALA A 29 1.08 -1.69 -4.28
N GLN A 30 0.87 -2.81 -4.98
CA GLN A 30 -0.42 -3.15 -5.58
C GLN A 30 -1.51 -3.41 -4.54
N LEU A 31 -1.18 -4.11 -3.46
CA LEU A 31 -2.12 -4.38 -2.37
C LEU A 31 -2.46 -3.07 -1.63
N ALA A 32 -1.46 -2.24 -1.32
CA ALA A 32 -1.68 -0.93 -0.69
C ALA A 32 -2.52 0.02 -1.57
N ALA A 33 -2.24 0.06 -2.88
CA ALA A 33 -3.02 0.82 -3.86
C ALA A 33 -4.49 0.36 -3.92
N THR A 34 -4.72 -0.95 -3.80
CA THR A 34 -6.07 -1.52 -3.78
C THR A 34 -6.82 -1.09 -2.52
N ALA A 35 -6.18 -1.18 -1.35
CA ALA A 35 -6.77 -0.73 -0.10
C ALA A 35 -7.08 0.78 -0.11
N LEU A 36 -6.16 1.61 -0.62
CA LEU A 36 -6.36 3.04 -0.82
C LEU A 36 -7.55 3.33 -1.74
N HIS A 37 -7.62 2.66 -2.89
CA HIS A 37 -8.67 2.91 -3.89
C HIS A 37 -10.06 2.58 -3.35
N HIS A 38 -10.16 1.58 -2.47
CA HIS A 38 -11.44 1.10 -1.93
C HIS A 38 -11.72 1.58 -0.49
N GLY A 39 -10.87 2.43 0.09
CA GLY A 39 -11.03 2.91 1.47
C GLY A 39 -10.94 1.81 2.53
N LEU A 40 -10.12 0.78 2.29
CA LEU A 40 -9.93 -0.36 3.19
C LEU A 40 -8.77 -0.11 4.17
N THR A 41 -8.78 -0.85 5.28
CA THR A 41 -7.64 -0.93 6.22
C THR A 41 -6.72 -2.07 5.82
N PHE A 42 -5.42 -1.78 5.73
CA PHE A 42 -4.37 -2.72 5.37
C PHE A 42 -3.87 -3.46 6.63
N ALA A 43 -4.26 -4.72 6.79
CA ALA A 43 -3.79 -5.54 7.91
C ALA A 43 -2.39 -6.11 7.61
N THR A 44 -1.37 -5.71 8.38
CA THR A 44 0.00 -6.21 8.21
C THR A 44 0.79 -6.14 9.51
N ARG A 45 1.73 -7.07 9.68
CA ARG A 45 2.73 -7.01 10.76
C ARG A 45 3.78 -5.93 10.50
N ASN A 46 4.04 -5.58 9.25
CA ASN A 46 5.11 -4.66 8.87
C ASN A 46 4.58 -3.23 8.64
N ILE A 47 4.15 -2.57 9.73
CA ILE A 47 3.54 -1.24 9.65
C ILE A 47 4.49 -0.20 9.02
N ALA A 48 5.79 -0.31 9.30
CA ALA A 48 6.78 0.72 8.99
C ALA A 48 6.90 1.01 7.49
N ASP A 49 6.74 -0.01 6.64
CA ASP A 49 6.90 0.13 5.19
C ASP A 49 5.67 0.77 4.51
N PHE A 50 4.51 0.73 5.16
CA PHE A 50 3.27 1.30 4.64
C PHE A 50 2.96 2.70 5.19
N ARG A 51 3.67 3.18 6.22
CA ARG A 51 3.50 4.56 6.75
C ARG A 51 3.66 5.65 5.68
N ALA A 52 4.50 5.36 4.70
CA ALA A 52 4.82 6.25 3.59
C ALA A 52 3.75 6.29 2.49
N THR A 53 2.84 5.32 2.43
CA THR A 53 1.91 5.15 1.29
C THR A 53 0.59 5.90 1.49
N GLY A 54 0.29 6.33 2.73
CA GLY A 54 -0.97 6.98 3.09
C GLY A 54 -2.16 6.02 3.28
N VAL A 55 -1.94 4.70 3.16
CA VAL A 55 -2.98 3.70 3.43
C VAL A 55 -3.25 3.61 4.94
N SER A 56 -4.49 3.36 5.34
CA SER A 56 -4.81 2.99 6.72
C SER A 56 -4.17 1.64 7.03
N VAL A 57 -3.46 1.49 8.16
CA VAL A 57 -2.73 0.26 8.52
C VAL A 57 -3.17 -0.22 9.91
N PHE A 58 -3.34 -1.54 10.05
CA PHE A 58 -3.68 -2.22 11.30
C PHE A 58 -2.72 -3.40 11.51
N ASN A 59 -2.26 -3.62 12.75
CA ASN A 59 -1.38 -4.73 13.08
C ASN A 59 -2.05 -5.71 14.06
N PRO A 60 -2.60 -6.84 13.58
CA PRO A 60 -3.35 -7.78 14.41
C PRO A 60 -2.49 -8.57 15.41
N TRP A 61 -1.16 -8.36 15.40
CA TRP A 61 -0.25 -8.99 16.36
C TRP A 61 0.10 -8.08 17.54
N SER A 62 -0.22 -6.79 17.47
CA SER A 62 0.08 -5.82 18.53
C SER A 62 -1.14 -5.12 19.11
N ASP A 63 -2.25 -5.12 18.37
CA ASP A 63 -3.56 -4.59 18.78
C ASP A 63 -4.50 -5.74 19.18
#